data_AF-A0A9E2ZUZ6-F1
#
_entry.id   AF-A0A9E2ZUZ6-F1
#
_cell.length_a   1.000
_cell.length_b   1.000
_cell.length_c   1.000
_cell.angle_alpha   90.00
_cell.angle_beta   90.00
_cell.angle_gamma   90.00
#
_symmetry.space_group_name_H-M   'P 1'
#
loop_
_entity.id
_entity.type
_entity.pdbx_description
1 polymer ?
#
loop_
_entity_poly.entity_id
_entity_poly.type
_entity_poly.pdbx_seq_one_letter_code
_entity_poly.pdbx_strand_id
1 'polypeptide(L)'
;FLTARIRPSAGHPEKHLPGGPRDLAASRRSFRFGLQFSDGGKAAGSPGGGRPDHESEPAGPVLYPFAGGGGPHSFVSRWWTWPLPPAGQLEFVCEWPAFGITESRAGIDAQLILDAARRSVRLWPEDGA
;
A
#
# COMPACT_ATOMS: atom_id res chain seq x y z
N PHE A 1 -4.17 -2.93 6.82
CA PHE A 1 -3.04 -2.08 7.24
C PHE A 1 -1.76 -2.78 6.85
N LEU A 2 -0.82 -2.09 6.22
CA LEU A 2 0.53 -2.63 6.04
C LEU A 2 1.38 -2.22 7.24
N THR A 3 2.07 -3.18 7.86
CA THR A 3 2.97 -2.93 8.99
C THR A 3 4.32 -3.55 8.72
N ALA A 4 5.37 -2.76 8.87
CA ALA A 4 6.73 -3.26 8.93
C ALA A 4 7.28 -3.08 10.34
N ARG A 5 7.98 -4.10 10.82
CA ARG A 5 8.72 -4.09 12.09
C ARG A 5 10.19 -4.26 11.79
N ILE A 6 10.99 -3.30 12.21
CA ILE A 6 12.44 -3.32 12.04
C ILE A 6 12.99 -3.93 13.32
N ARG A 7 13.49 -5.17 13.24
CA ARG A 7 14.20 -5.75 14.38
C ARG A 7 15.63 -5.20 14.40
N PRO A 8 16.16 -4.79 15.57
CA PRO A 8 17.58 -4.56 15.71
C PRO A 8 18.33 -5.85 15.35
N SER A 9 19.29 -5.78 14.42
CA SER A 9 20.18 -6.92 14.14
C SER A 9 20.97 -7.27 15.40
N ALA A 10 21.06 -8.56 15.75
CA ALA A 10 21.86 -9.06 16.86
C ALA A 10 23.38 -9.13 16.56
N GLY A 11 23.83 -8.61 15.41
CA GLY A 11 25.24 -8.51 15.05
C GLY A 11 25.53 -7.21 14.31
N HIS A 12 26.38 -6.38 14.90
CA HIS A 12 26.81 -5.05 14.43
C HIS A 12 25.69 -4.01 14.22
N PRO A 13 25.40 -3.16 15.23
CA PRO A 13 24.31 -2.18 15.18
C PRO A 13 24.54 -1.01 14.21
N GLU A 14 25.71 -0.90 13.57
CA GLU A 14 26.13 0.34 12.88
C GLU A 14 26.16 0.26 11.34
N LYS A 15 25.99 -0.92 10.73
CA LYS A 15 26.13 -1.07 9.26
C LYS A 15 24.84 -1.29 8.47
N HIS A 16 23.71 -1.53 9.13
CA HIS A 16 22.43 -1.81 8.44
C HIS A 16 21.22 -1.08 9.03
N LEU A 17 21.45 -0.10 9.90
CA LEU A 17 20.40 0.79 10.36
C LEU A 17 20.63 2.18 9.77
N PRO A 18 19.59 2.81 9.20
CA PRO A 18 19.66 4.20 8.78
C PRO A 18 19.94 5.07 10.01
N GLY A 19 21.16 5.58 10.12
CA GLY A 19 21.71 6.11 11.38
C GLY A 19 21.48 7.60 11.62
N GLY A 20 20.71 8.27 10.78
CA GLY A 20 20.34 9.68 10.96
C GLY A 20 18.96 10.00 10.38
N PRO A 21 18.36 11.15 10.73
CA PRO A 21 17.04 11.56 10.25
C PRO A 21 16.93 11.57 8.71
N ARG A 22 18.04 11.88 8.02
CA ARG A 22 18.13 11.87 6.55
C ARG A 22 18.08 10.47 5.95
N ASP A 23 18.55 9.46 6.68
CA ASP A 23 18.69 8.09 6.22
C ASP A 23 17.36 7.35 6.32
N LEU A 24 16.62 7.50 7.43
CA LEU A 24 15.27 6.92 7.56
C LEU A 24 14.29 7.45 6.49
N ALA A 25 14.36 8.75 6.20
CA ALA A 25 13.58 9.35 5.11
C ALA A 25 13.96 8.78 3.74
N ALA A 26 15.25 8.52 3.51
CA ALA A 26 15.74 7.87 2.29
C ALA A 26 15.29 6.40 2.20
N SER A 27 15.37 5.64 3.30
CA SER A 27 14.89 4.26 3.33
C SER A 27 13.39 4.19 3.04
N ARG A 28 12.58 5.13 3.54
CA ARG A 28 11.14 5.19 3.25
C ARG A 28 10.83 5.45 1.78
N ARG A 29 11.67 6.19 1.05
CA ARG A 29 11.51 6.41 -0.40
C ARG A 29 11.80 5.16 -1.23
N SER A 30 12.55 4.19 -0.68
CA SER A 30 12.82 2.92 -1.37
C SER A 30 11.70 1.89 -1.25
N PHE A 31 10.74 2.10 -0.35
CA PHE A 31 9.61 1.19 -0.19
C PHE A 31 8.68 1.28 -1.41
N ARG A 32 8.40 0.15 -2.05
CA ARG A 32 7.41 0.07 -3.14
C ARG A 32 6.33 -0.93 -2.77
N PHE A 33 5.09 -0.57 -3.11
CA PHE A 33 3.91 -1.39 -2.83
C PHE A 33 2.95 -1.32 -4.02
N GLY A 34 2.39 -2.45 -4.39
CA GLY A 34 1.48 -2.57 -5.50
C GLY A 34 0.45 -3.65 -5.28
N LEU A 35 -0.60 -3.60 -6.09
CA LEU A 35 -1.59 -4.64 -6.25
C LEU A 35 -1.52 -5.17 -7.68
N GLN A 36 -1.64 -6.48 -7.82
CA GLN A 36 -1.88 -7.13 -9.11
C GLN A 36 -3.21 -7.88 -9.06
N PHE A 37 -4.07 -7.57 -10.01
CA PHE A 37 -5.42 -8.10 -10.15
C PHE A 37 -5.42 -9.37 -11.02
N SER A 38 -6.48 -10.17 -10.90
CA SER A 38 -6.63 -11.44 -11.62
C SER A 38 -6.76 -11.28 -13.14
N ASP A 39 -7.22 -10.12 -13.60
CA ASP A 39 -7.31 -9.73 -15.01
C ASP A 39 -5.97 -9.20 -15.59
N GLY A 40 -4.92 -9.18 -14.76
CA GLY A 40 -3.61 -8.63 -15.13
C GLY A 40 -3.46 -7.14 -14.87
N GLY A 41 -4.52 -6.45 -14.43
CA GLY A 41 -4.49 -5.06 -14.00
C GLY A 41 -3.53 -4.84 -12.83
N LYS A 42 -2.93 -3.65 -12.74
CA LYS A 42 -1.96 -3.31 -11.69
C LYS A 42 -2.23 -1.93 -11.14
N ALA A 43 -2.24 -1.81 -9.82
CA ALA A 43 -2.27 -0.53 -9.12
C ALA A 43 -0.95 -0.38 -8.35
N ALA A 44 -0.10 0.57 -8.74
CA ALA A 44 1.19 0.79 -8.11
C ALA A 44 1.16 2.07 -7.27
N GLY A 45 1.58 1.94 -6.02
CA GLY A 45 1.67 3.04 -5.08
C GLY A 45 3.10 3.52 -4.93
N SER A 46 3.32 4.83 -5.06
CA SER A 46 4.61 5.45 -4.76
C SER A 46 4.50 6.35 -3.53
N PRO A 47 5.49 6.36 -2.61
CA PRO A 47 5.56 7.34 -1.53
C PRO A 47 5.61 8.76 -2.13
N GLY A 48 4.50 9.50 -2.02
CA GLY A 48 4.36 10.85 -2.57
C GLY A 48 3.45 10.98 -3.80
N GLY A 49 2.79 9.90 -4.24
CA GLY A 49 1.72 9.99 -5.23
C GLY A 49 0.57 10.88 -4.74
N GLY A 50 0.10 11.78 -5.62
CA GLY A 50 -1.02 12.67 -5.33
C GLY A 50 -2.31 11.90 -5.04
N ARG A 51 -3.12 12.44 -4.13
CA ARG A 51 -4.49 11.94 -3.89
C ARG A 51 -5.30 12.17 -5.17
N PRO A 52 -6.03 11.17 -5.70
CA PRO A 52 -6.93 11.36 -6.81
C PRO A 52 -8.01 12.39 -6.45
N ASP A 53 -8.59 13.01 -7.47
CA ASP A 53 -9.76 13.87 -7.33
C ASP A 53 -10.89 13.13 -6.58
N HIS A 54 -11.63 13.85 -5.74
CA HIS A 54 -12.74 13.32 -4.97
C HIS A 54 -14.07 13.44 -5.69
N GLU A 55 -14.16 14.37 -6.63
CA GLU A 55 -15.40 14.68 -7.35
C GLU A 55 -15.60 13.76 -8.57
N SER A 56 -14.55 13.05 -8.98
CA SER A 56 -14.56 12.19 -10.17
C SER A 56 -13.94 10.83 -9.91
N GLU A 57 -14.52 9.78 -10.49
CA GLU A 57 -13.91 8.44 -10.48
C GLU A 57 -12.58 8.45 -11.25
N PRO A 58 -11.50 7.85 -10.70
CA PRO A 58 -10.25 7.74 -11.43
C PRO A 58 -10.41 6.90 -12.71
N ALA A 59 -9.84 7.39 -13.81
CA ALA A 59 -9.91 6.73 -15.12
C ALA A 59 -9.17 5.39 -15.21
N GLY A 60 -8.37 5.02 -14.19
CA GLY A 60 -7.61 3.79 -14.16
C GLY A 60 -7.21 3.37 -12.76
N PRO A 61 -6.48 2.24 -12.62
CA PRO A 61 -6.10 1.74 -11.32
C PRO A 61 -5.22 2.72 -10.54
N VAL A 62 -5.65 3.08 -9.34
CA VAL A 62 -4.92 3.94 -8.41
C VAL A 62 -4.63 3.16 -7.13
N LEU A 63 -3.44 3.35 -6.58
CA LEU A 63 -3.09 2.93 -5.23
C LEU A 63 -2.31 4.06 -4.57
N TYR A 64 -2.85 4.66 -3.50
CA TYR A 64 -2.16 5.76 -2.83
C TYR A 64 -2.23 5.63 -1.30
N PRO A 65 -1.18 6.09 -0.58
CA PRO A 65 -1.16 6.06 0.87
C PRO A 65 -1.92 7.28 1.40
N PHE A 66 -2.93 7.07 2.27
CA PHE A 66 -3.75 8.16 2.81
C PHE A 66 -3.60 8.39 4.31
N ALA A 67 -3.04 7.41 5.03
CA ALA A 67 -2.72 7.53 6.43
C ALA A 67 -1.50 6.67 6.75
N GLY A 68 -0.70 7.11 7.71
CA GLY A 68 0.46 6.35 8.14
C GLY A 68 1.17 6.99 9.31
N GLY A 69 2.10 6.24 9.88
CA GLY A 69 2.87 6.65 11.04
C GLY A 69 3.95 5.63 11.32
N GLY A 70 4.80 5.91 12.29
CA GLY A 70 5.87 4.99 12.65
C GLY A 70 6.67 5.50 13.83
N GLY A 71 7.43 4.59 14.43
CA GLY A 71 8.46 4.89 15.40
C GLY A 71 9.83 4.42 14.87
N PRO A 72 10.88 4.50 15.71
CA PRO A 72 12.24 4.09 15.32
C PRO A 72 12.34 2.65 14.77
N HIS A 73 11.39 1.78 15.15
CA HIS A 73 11.42 0.36 14.82
C HIS A 73 10.16 -0.13 14.11
N SER A 74 9.27 0.77 13.66
CA SER A 74 8.04 0.36 13.01
C SER A 74 7.52 1.40 12.02
N PHE A 75 6.91 0.90 10.96
CA PHE A 75 6.17 1.72 10.00
C PHE A 75 4.80 1.10 9.76
N VAL A 76 3.76 1.93 9.79
CA VAL A 76 2.38 1.55 9.51
C VAL A 76 1.85 2.46 8.41
N SER A 77 1.19 1.88 7.43
CA SER A 77 0.50 2.62 6.38
C SER A 77 -0.87 2.03 6.07
N ARG A 78 -1.81 2.92 5.71
CA ARG A 78 -3.10 2.61 5.11
C ARG A 78 -3.09 3.11 3.67
N TRP A 79 -3.59 2.26 2.80
CA TRP A 79 -3.63 2.49 1.37
C TRP A 79 -5.07 2.45 0.92
N TRP A 80 -5.41 3.33 -0.01
CA TRP A 80 -6.67 3.32 -0.71
C TRP A 80 -6.40 2.92 -2.16
N THR A 81 -7.33 2.16 -2.74
CA THR A 81 -7.22 1.72 -4.12
C THR A 81 -8.54 1.88 -4.85
N TRP A 82 -8.44 2.07 -6.15
CA TRP A 82 -9.52 2.09 -7.12
C TRP A 82 -9.06 1.37 -8.38
N PRO A 83 -9.93 0.68 -9.13
CA PRO A 83 -11.30 0.31 -8.75
C PRO A 83 -11.31 -0.81 -7.69
N LEU A 84 -12.49 -1.36 -7.39
CA LEU A 84 -12.57 -2.66 -6.73
C LEU A 84 -11.86 -3.72 -7.60
N PRO A 85 -11.15 -4.68 -6.99
CA PRO A 85 -10.49 -5.74 -7.74
C PRO A 85 -11.54 -6.65 -8.41
N PRO A 86 -11.28 -7.16 -9.62
CA PRO A 86 -12.10 -8.21 -10.22
C PRO A 86 -12.07 -9.49 -9.38
N ALA A 87 -13.05 -10.36 -9.59
CA ALA A 87 -13.10 -11.68 -8.95
C ALA A 87 -11.83 -12.49 -9.25
N GLY A 88 -11.33 -13.21 -8.24
CA GLY A 88 -10.14 -14.06 -8.36
C GLY A 88 -9.01 -13.60 -7.45
N GLN A 89 -7.79 -14.00 -7.79
CA GLN A 89 -6.61 -13.75 -6.98
C GLN A 89 -6.21 -12.27 -7.01
N LEU A 90 -6.14 -11.65 -5.83
CA LEU A 90 -5.57 -10.33 -5.61
C LEU A 90 -4.20 -10.50 -4.93
N GLU A 91 -3.15 -10.09 -5.63
CA GLU A 91 -1.78 -10.13 -5.13
C GLU A 91 -1.35 -8.78 -4.57
N PHE A 92 -0.90 -8.79 -3.32
CA PHE A 92 -0.14 -7.71 -2.72
C PHE A 92 1.34 -7.90 -3.04
N VAL A 93 1.94 -6.92 -3.70
CA VAL A 93 3.35 -6.95 -4.09
C VAL A 93 4.07 -5.87 -3.30
N CYS A 94 5.17 -6.23 -2.63
CA CYS A 94 6.01 -5.25 -1.95
C CYS A 94 7.48 -5.53 -2.15
N GLU A 95 8.27 -4.47 -2.09
CA GLU A 95 9.72 -4.56 -2.01
C GLU A 95 10.25 -3.43 -1.13
N TRP A 96 11.34 -3.71 -0.42
CA TRP A 96 12.00 -2.71 0.39
C TRP A 96 13.52 -2.93 0.39
N PRO A 97 14.21 -2.49 -0.68
CA PRO A 97 15.64 -2.74 -0.85
C PRO A 97 16.51 -2.20 0.29
N ALA A 98 16.16 -1.05 0.88
CA ALA A 98 16.90 -0.47 2.01
C ALA A 98 16.90 -1.36 3.27
N PHE A 99 15.96 -2.30 3.38
CA PHE A 99 15.90 -3.29 4.48
C PHE A 99 16.12 -4.73 3.97
N GLY A 100 16.66 -4.90 2.76
CA GLY A 100 16.95 -6.21 2.18
C GLY A 100 15.72 -7.05 1.83
N ILE A 101 14.53 -6.43 1.75
CA ILE A 101 13.31 -7.11 1.33
C ILE A 101 13.24 -7.07 -0.19
N THR A 102 13.46 -8.23 -0.82
CA THR A 102 13.25 -8.42 -2.26
C THR A 102 11.76 -8.38 -2.59
N GLU A 103 11.41 -8.29 -3.88
CA GLU A 103 10.01 -8.40 -4.32
C GLU A 103 9.35 -9.64 -3.70
N SER A 104 8.31 -9.39 -2.93
CA SER A 104 7.57 -10.37 -2.16
C SER A 104 6.10 -10.23 -2.50
N ARG A 105 5.40 -11.37 -2.56
CA ARG A 105 4.00 -11.44 -2.99
C ARG A 105 3.17 -12.18 -1.95
N ALA A 106 1.97 -11.69 -1.71
CA ALA A 106 0.99 -12.35 -0.86
C ALA A 106 -0.40 -12.24 -1.51
N GLY A 107 -1.09 -13.37 -1.64
CA GLY A 107 -2.39 -13.44 -2.30
C GLY A 107 -3.56 -13.57 -1.34
N ILE A 108 -4.69 -12.98 -1.71
CA ILE A 108 -6.01 -13.29 -1.15
C ILE A 108 -7.03 -13.50 -2.26
N ASP A 109 -8.16 -14.12 -1.94
CA ASP A 109 -9.33 -14.11 -2.81
C ASP A 109 -10.03 -12.75 -2.73
N ALA A 110 -10.13 -12.05 -3.87
CA ALA A 110 -10.82 -10.78 -4.00
C ALA A 110 -12.32 -10.86 -3.67
N GLN A 111 -12.92 -12.06 -3.69
CA GLN A 111 -14.32 -12.23 -3.26
C GLN A 111 -14.56 -11.72 -1.84
N LEU A 112 -13.58 -11.82 -0.94
CA LEU A 112 -13.69 -11.26 0.41
C LEU A 112 -13.97 -9.75 0.41
N ILE A 113 -13.37 -9.02 -0.54
CA ILE A 113 -13.55 -7.57 -0.72
C ILE A 113 -14.87 -7.29 -1.42
N LEU A 114 -15.20 -8.05 -2.48
CA LEU A 114 -16.45 -7.90 -3.24
C LEU A 114 -17.68 -8.17 -2.36
N ASP A 115 -17.63 -9.19 -1.51
CA ASP A 115 -18.67 -9.53 -0.54
C ASP A 115 -18.86 -8.43 0.51
N ALA A 116 -17.78 -7.77 0.91
CA ALA A 116 -17.86 -6.59 1.77
C ALA A 116 -18.45 -5.39 1.04
N ALA A 117 -18.06 -5.16 -0.22
CA ALA A 117 -18.59 -4.08 -1.05
C ALA A 117 -20.10 -4.23 -1.29
N ARG A 118 -20.61 -5.44 -1.52
CA ARG A 118 -22.06 -5.70 -1.68
C ARG A 118 -22.89 -5.38 -0.43
N ARG A 119 -22.26 -5.36 0.75
CA ARG A 119 -22.91 -4.98 2.01
C ARG A 119 -22.78 -3.49 2.31
N SER A 120 -22.04 -2.74 1.49
CA SER A 120 -21.93 -1.30 1.59
C SER A 120 -23.23 -0.66 1.11
N VAL A 121 -23.70 0.35 1.85
CA VAL A 121 -24.89 1.13 1.47
C VAL A 121 -24.48 2.55 1.13
N ARG A 122 -25.09 3.11 0.10
CA ARG A 122 -24.93 4.52 -0.25
C ARG A 122 -25.79 5.35 0.70
N LEU A 123 -25.14 6.18 1.51
CA LEU A 123 -25.81 7.05 2.48
C LEU A 123 -26.17 8.42 1.90
N TRP A 124 -25.37 8.93 0.96
CA TRP A 124 -25.60 10.19 0.25
C TRP A 124 -25.81 9.90 -1.23
N PRO A 125 -27.06 9.88 -1.73
CA PRO A 125 -27.31 9.88 -3.17
C PRO A 125 -26.81 11.20 -3.75
N GLU A 126 -26.11 11.16 -4.90
CA GLU A 126 -25.92 12.36 -5.70
C GLU A 126 -27.32 12.82 -6.10
N ASP A 127 -27.71 14.04 -5.72
CA ASP A 127 -28.93 14.64 -6.24
C ASP A 127 -28.79 14.69 -7.78
N GLY A 128 -29.79 14.16 -8.47
CA GLY A 128 -29.76 13.97 -9.92
C GLY A 128 -29.43 15.26 -10.66
N ALA A 129 -28.52 15.13 -11.63
CA ALA A 129 -28.39 16.09 -12.72
C ALA A 129 -29.65 16.11 -13.59
#